data_AF-A0A9R1D1C9-F1
#
_entry.id   AF-A0A9R1D1C9-F1
#
_cell.length_a   1.000
_cell.length_b   1.000
_cell.length_c   1.000
_cell.angle_alpha   90.00
_cell.angle_beta   90.00
_cell.angle_gamma   90.00
#
_symmetry.space_group_name_H-M   'P 1'
#
loop_
_entity.id
_entity.type
_entity.pdbx_description
1 polymer ?
#
loop_
_entity_poly.entity_id
_entity_poly.type
_entity_poly.pdbx_seq_one_letter_code
_entity_poly.pdbx_strand_id
1 'polypeptide(L)'
;MAKSKNHTAHNQNKKAHRNKIQRPKTNKYHSLKGVDPKDGNDRRRESESSLDEKEDPGCCHCLLLKRASIPEGRFGVNFRRNARFAAQGSAKAIREAKASA
;
A
#
# COMPACT_ATOMS: atom_id res chain seq x y z
N MET A 1 30.65 35.03 -40.20
CA MET A 1 29.97 34.05 -39.33
C MET A 1 30.49 32.66 -39.66
N ALA A 2 31.27 32.09 -38.73
CA ALA A 2 31.82 30.75 -38.91
C ALA A 2 30.73 29.72 -38.57
N LYS A 3 30.46 28.80 -39.50
CA LYS A 3 29.51 27.70 -39.28
C LYS A 3 30.16 26.68 -38.33
N SER A 4 29.45 26.28 -37.28
CA SER A 4 29.87 25.25 -36.35
C SER A 4 29.25 23.89 -36.71
N LYS A 5 29.75 22.80 -36.10
CA LYS A 5 29.17 21.46 -36.26
C LYS A 5 27.90 21.34 -35.40
N ASN A 6 26.77 21.04 -36.03
CA ASN A 6 25.45 21.02 -35.38
C ASN A 6 25.21 19.79 -34.46
N HIS A 7 25.86 18.65 -34.69
CA HIS A 7 25.67 17.44 -33.87
C HIS A 7 26.86 16.46 -33.97
N THR A 8 27.18 15.76 -32.87
CA THR A 8 28.11 14.64 -32.82
C THR A 8 27.77 13.66 -31.69
N ALA A 9 27.81 12.36 -31.99
CA ALA A 9 27.61 11.28 -31.02
C ALA A 9 28.93 10.60 -30.59
N HIS A 10 30.09 11.14 -30.98
CA HIS A 10 31.40 10.47 -30.88
C HIS A 10 31.75 9.95 -29.46
N ASN A 11 31.44 10.73 -28.42
CA ASN A 11 31.79 10.38 -27.03
C ASN A 11 30.57 9.88 -26.22
N GLN A 12 29.42 9.62 -26.84
CA GLN A 12 28.21 9.25 -26.10
C GLN A 12 28.34 7.83 -25.52
N ASN A 13 28.77 6.86 -26.33
CA ASN A 13 28.97 5.47 -25.89
C ASN A 13 30.04 5.38 -24.80
N LYS A 14 31.18 6.08 -24.98
CA LYS A 14 32.26 6.11 -23.99
C LYS A 14 31.80 6.67 -22.65
N LYS A 15 30.89 7.66 -22.62
CA LYS A 15 30.30 8.17 -21.38
C LYS A 15 29.31 7.18 -20.75
N ALA A 16 28.44 6.55 -21.55
CA ALA A 16 27.49 5.55 -21.06
C ALA A 16 28.18 4.35 -20.40
N HIS A 17 29.31 3.90 -20.94
CA HIS A 17 30.05 2.77 -20.37
C HIS A 17 30.86 3.10 -19.11
N ARG A 18 31.21 4.37 -18.83
CA ARG A 18 31.89 4.77 -17.58
C ARG A 18 31.11 4.39 -16.34
N ASN A 19 29.78 4.58 -16.39
CA ASN A 19 28.90 4.33 -15.25
C ASN A 19 28.26 2.93 -15.27
N LYS A 20 28.64 2.08 -16.25
CA LYS A 20 27.99 0.80 -16.59
C LYS A 20 26.50 0.97 -16.91
N ILE A 21 26.06 0.47 -18.06
CA ILE A 21 24.64 0.49 -18.42
C ILE A 21 23.92 -0.54 -17.54
N GLN A 22 23.19 -0.08 -16.52
CA GLN A 22 22.50 -0.95 -15.59
C GLN A 22 21.20 -1.47 -16.21
N ARG A 23 21.00 -2.79 -16.15
CA ARG A 23 19.74 -3.43 -16.56
C ARG A 23 18.73 -3.34 -15.40
N PRO A 24 17.45 -3.02 -15.65
CA PRO A 24 16.44 -3.06 -14.61
C PRO A 24 16.29 -4.49 -14.08
N LYS A 25 16.04 -4.63 -12.78
CA LYS A 25 15.81 -5.95 -12.17
C LYS A 25 14.44 -6.48 -12.58
N THR A 26 14.41 -7.72 -13.05
CA THR A 26 13.16 -8.43 -13.36
C THR A 26 12.58 -9.02 -12.07
N ASN A 27 11.35 -8.63 -11.72
CA ASN A 27 10.61 -9.24 -10.62
C ASN A 27 9.75 -10.40 -11.13
N LYS A 28 9.49 -11.41 -10.29
CA LYS A 28 8.61 -12.54 -10.62
C LYS A 28 7.19 -12.10 -10.99
N TYR A 29 6.71 -11.02 -10.36
CA TYR A 29 5.39 -10.45 -10.61
C TYR A 29 5.52 -9.02 -11.15
N HIS A 30 4.71 -8.69 -12.15
CA HIS A 30 4.67 -7.38 -12.77
C HIS A 30 3.81 -6.42 -11.94
N SER A 31 4.06 -5.12 -12.04
CA SER A 31 3.19 -4.11 -11.42
C SER A 31 1.82 -4.10 -12.10
N LEU A 32 0.75 -3.96 -11.33
CA LEU A 32 -0.63 -3.82 -11.84
C LEU A 32 -0.95 -2.39 -12.35
N LYS A 33 0.07 -1.56 -12.57
CA LYS A 33 -0.11 -0.18 -13.00
C LYS A 33 -0.51 -0.17 -14.48
N GLY A 34 -1.70 0.37 -14.78
CA GLY A 34 -2.28 0.36 -16.13
C GLY A 34 -3.17 -0.84 -16.42
N VAL A 35 -3.42 -1.72 -15.44
CA VAL A 35 -4.50 -2.72 -15.51
C VAL A 35 -5.83 -2.00 -15.25
N ASP A 36 -6.88 -2.39 -15.98
CA ASP A 36 -8.21 -1.82 -15.77
C ASP A 36 -8.66 -2.01 -14.31
N PRO A 37 -9.28 -0.99 -13.69
CA PRO A 37 -9.73 -1.10 -12.31
C PRO A 37 -10.65 -2.29 -12.05
N LYS A 38 -11.44 -2.71 -13.04
CA LYS A 38 -12.32 -3.87 -12.95
C LYS A 38 -11.52 -5.15 -12.82
N ASP A 39 -10.54 -5.38 -13.71
CA ASP A 39 -9.69 -6.58 -13.67
C ASP A 39 -8.89 -6.68 -12.36
N GLY A 40 -8.47 -5.53 -11.80
CA GLY A 40 -7.80 -5.47 -10.50
C GLY A 40 -8.73 -5.84 -9.34
N ASN A 41 -9.98 -5.37 -9.37
CA ASN A 41 -10.99 -5.65 -8.34
C ASN A 41 -11.52 -7.08 -8.43
N ASP A 42 -11.70 -7.62 -9.63
CA ASP A 42 -12.18 -9.00 -9.85
C ASP A 42 -11.13 -9.99 -9.35
N ARG A 43 -9.84 -9.80 -9.66
CA ARG A 43 -8.75 -10.61 -9.10
C ARG A 43 -8.69 -10.55 -7.57
N ARG A 44 -8.98 -9.38 -6.99
CA ARG A 44 -9.04 -9.22 -5.53
C ARG A 44 -10.17 -10.07 -4.95
N ARG A 45 -11.37 -9.97 -5.52
CA ARG A 45 -12.54 -10.72 -5.08
C ARG A 45 -12.35 -12.24 -5.20
N GLU A 46 -11.74 -12.71 -6.29
CA GLU A 46 -11.36 -14.11 -6.47
C GLU A 46 -10.38 -14.57 -5.38
N SER A 47 -9.33 -13.77 -5.11
CA SER A 47 -8.37 -14.10 -4.05
C SER A 47 -9.00 -14.11 -2.65
N GLU A 48 -9.98 -13.24 -2.39
CA GLU A 48 -10.72 -13.20 -1.13
C GLU A 48 -11.60 -14.44 -0.97
N SER A 49 -12.35 -14.83 -2.01
CA SER A 49 -13.21 -16.03 -1.98
C SER A 49 -12.46 -17.35 -1.76
N SER A 50 -11.17 -17.39 -2.09
CA SER A 50 -10.33 -18.58 -1.87
C SER A 50 -9.87 -18.76 -0.42
N LEU A 51 -10.07 -17.77 0.45
CA LEU A 51 -9.66 -17.81 1.87
C LEU A 51 -10.79 -18.29 2.80
N ASP A 52 -12.04 -18.32 2.34
CA ASP A 52 -13.20 -18.72 3.14
C ASP A 52 -13.28 -20.25 3.39
N GLU A 53 -12.50 -21.06 2.66
CA GLU A 53 -12.42 -22.52 2.85
C GLU A 53 -11.51 -22.95 4.03
N LYS A 54 -11.08 -22.00 4.89
CA LYS A 54 -10.15 -22.24 6.00
C LYS A 54 -10.70 -21.87 7.39
N GLU A 55 -11.97 -21.48 7.52
CA GLU A 55 -12.58 -21.27 8.84
C GLU A 55 -13.45 -22.49 9.21
N ASP A 56 -12.84 -23.54 9.77
CA ASP A 56 -13.56 -24.59 10.51
C ASP A 56 -14.25 -23.96 11.75
N PRO A 57 -15.59 -23.93 11.84
CA PRO A 57 -16.29 -23.25 12.93
C PRO A 57 -16.24 -24.00 14.29
N GLY A 58 -15.46 -25.09 14.38
CA GLY A 58 -15.38 -25.94 15.57
C GLY A 58 -14.12 -25.79 16.43
N CYS A 59 -13.12 -24.99 16.03
CA CYS A 59 -11.89 -24.90 16.80
C CYS A 59 -12.00 -23.84 17.91
N CYS A 60 -12.13 -24.27 19.17
CA CYS A 60 -12.08 -23.42 20.37
C CYS A 60 -10.80 -22.57 20.48
N HIS A 61 -9.82 -22.76 19.60
CA HIS A 61 -8.60 -21.96 19.49
C HIS A 61 -8.85 -20.54 18.92
N CYS A 62 -9.92 -20.34 18.13
CA CYS A 62 -10.17 -19.08 17.43
C CYS A 62 -10.74 -17.95 18.31
N LEU A 63 -11.35 -18.27 19.46
CA LEU A 63 -11.89 -17.24 20.37
C LEU A 63 -10.83 -16.61 21.29
N LEU A 64 -9.68 -17.26 21.50
CA LEU A 64 -8.58 -16.72 22.30
C LEU A 64 -7.58 -15.89 21.48
N LEU A 65 -7.39 -16.18 20.18
CA LEU A 65 -6.42 -15.44 19.36
C LEU A 65 -6.96 -14.13 18.74
N LYS A 66 -8.28 -13.99 18.53
CA LYS A 66 -8.87 -12.72 18.03
C LYS A 66 -8.80 -11.56 19.06
N ARG A 67 -8.47 -11.84 20.33
CA ARG A 67 -8.19 -10.82 21.37
C ARG A 67 -6.72 -10.45 21.53
N ALA A 68 -5.78 -11.25 21.01
CA ALA A 68 -4.34 -11.08 21.28
C ALA A 68 -3.55 -10.39 20.16
N SER A 69 -4.19 -10.06 19.03
CA SER A 69 -3.50 -9.54 17.84
C SER A 69 -3.98 -8.14 17.44
N ILE A 70 -3.88 -7.17 18.35
CA ILE A 70 -3.73 -5.77 17.93
C ILE A 70 -2.21 -5.56 17.75
N PRO A 71 -1.68 -5.51 16.52
CA PRO A 71 -0.29 -5.14 16.31
C PRO A 71 -0.11 -3.67 16.71
N GLU A 72 0.38 -3.48 17.93
CA GLU A 72 0.99 -2.24 18.40
C GLU A 72 2.18 -1.92 17.51
N GLY A 73 1.94 -1.26 16.37
CA GLY A 73 3.00 -0.63 15.60
C GLY A 73 3.04 -0.94 14.11
N ARG A 74 2.00 -0.56 13.34
CA ARG A 74 2.24 0.01 11.99
C ARG A 74 1.08 0.80 11.39
N PHE A 75 0.17 1.36 12.19
CA PHE A 75 -0.80 2.31 11.64
C PHE A 75 -0.12 3.68 11.44
N GLY A 76 -0.03 4.12 10.19
CA GLY A 76 0.61 5.39 9.82
C GLY A 76 0.10 6.57 10.65
N VAL A 77 0.96 7.58 10.82
CA VAL A 77 0.70 8.78 11.65
C VAL A 77 -0.65 9.47 11.37
N ASN A 78 -1.20 9.31 10.17
CA ASN A 78 -2.51 9.85 9.78
C ASN A 78 -3.69 9.02 10.31
N PHE A 79 -3.56 7.69 10.41
CA PHE A 79 -4.62 6.82 10.94
C PHE A 79 -4.76 7.00 12.45
N ARG A 80 -3.64 7.13 13.17
CA ARG A 80 -3.65 7.46 14.61
C ARG A 80 -4.23 8.85 14.89
N ARG A 81 -3.95 9.85 14.05
CA ARG A 81 -4.59 11.17 14.17
C ARG A 81 -6.10 11.08 13.94
N ASN A 82 -6.54 10.40 12.87
CA ASN A 82 -7.96 10.22 12.55
C ASN A 82 -8.73 9.49 13.67
N ALA A 83 -8.18 8.39 14.20
CA ALA A 83 -8.79 7.67 15.32
C ALA A 83 -8.90 8.53 16.60
N ARG A 84 -7.89 9.34 16.90
CA ARG A 84 -7.94 10.28 18.03
C ARG A 84 -9.00 11.36 17.84
N PHE A 85 -9.16 11.92 16.65
CA PHE A 85 -10.21 12.89 16.36
C PHE A 85 -11.62 12.27 16.44
N ALA A 86 -11.80 11.04 15.95
CA ALA A 86 -13.07 10.31 16.06
C ALA A 86 -13.42 10.00 17.53
N ALA A 87 -12.45 9.56 18.34
CA ALA A 87 -12.64 9.30 19.77
C ALA A 87 -12.89 10.58 20.58
N GLN A 88 -12.25 11.70 20.22
CA GLN A 88 -12.53 13.00 20.83
C GLN A 88 -13.93 13.51 20.48
N GLY A 89 -14.36 13.31 19.24
CA GLY A 89 -15.71 13.64 18.78
C GLY A 89 -16.79 12.86 19.54
N SER A 90 -16.63 11.54 19.66
CA SER A 90 -17.57 10.70 20.43
C SER A 90 -17.57 11.03 21.92
N ALA A 91 -16.40 11.25 22.53
CA ALA A 91 -16.32 11.63 23.94
C ALA A 91 -16.87 13.04 24.23
N LYS A 92 -16.79 13.97 23.28
CA LYS A 92 -17.44 15.28 23.37
C LYS A 92 -18.95 15.14 23.27
N ALA A 93 -19.46 14.40 22.28
CA ALA A 93 -20.88 14.13 22.11
C ALA A 93 -21.49 13.42 23.33
N ILE A 94 -20.79 12.44 23.91
CA ILE A 94 -21.24 11.74 25.13
C ILE A 94 -21.28 12.69 26.33
N ARG A 95 -20.29 13.59 26.49
CA ARG A 95 -20.29 14.57 27.59
C ARG A 95 -21.39 15.61 27.43
N GLU A 96 -21.64 16.10 26.22
CA GLU A 96 -22.73 17.02 25.93
C GLU A 96 -24.08 16.36 26.20
N ALA A 97 -24.28 15.12 25.73
CA ALA A 97 -25.50 14.35 25.99
C ALA A 97 -25.74 14.09 27.49
N LYS A 98 -24.66 13.85 28.26
CA LYS A 98 -24.72 13.70 29.72
C LYS A 98 -24.90 15.02 30.48
N ALA A 99 -24.52 16.15 29.89
CA ALA A 99 -24.71 17.47 30.47
C ALA A 99 -26.08 18.07 30.13
N SER A 100 -26.73 17.57 29.07
CA SER A 100 -28.11 17.93 28.68
C SER A 100 -29.19 17.08 29.34
N ALA A 101 -28.80 16.06 30.12
CA ALA A 101 -29.68 15.21 30.92
C ALA A 101 -29.61 15.64 32.39
#